data_AF-A0A8T7CRA8-F1
#
_entry.id   AF-A0A8T7CRA8-F1
#
_cell.length_a   1.000
_cell.length_b   1.000
_cell.length_c   1.000
_cell.angle_alpha   90.00
_cell.angle_beta   90.00
_cell.angle_gamma   90.00
#
_symmetry.space_group_name_H-M   'P 1'
#
loop_
_entity.id
_entity.type
_entity.pdbx_description
1 polymer ?
#
loop_
_entity_poly.entity_id
_entity_poly.type
_entity_poly.pdbx_seq_one_letter_code
_entity_poly.pdbx_strand_id
1 'polypeptide(L)'
;MFNRDPQWQGDYIQAGITHIQMNIANFSNQTVPIRVAFQEFKIFCWASDAIEIPPGGSWGSYEFSIAEDDMVEIFSFENYQADFSDIGEILILAAEQPGCSGDNIDVTIGYDDIEAVGETVFADSDEDSVTDNVDNCTLVSNPDQEDADGDGHGNLCDADVDQSCGPVNFADLQLLADGFFTENPILDLDSSGGPINFADLQIMAELFFQAPGPSAAGALCNSQ
;
A
#
# COMPACT_ATOMS: atom_id res chain seq x y z
N MET A 1 -18.30 18.70 -16.72
CA MET A 1 -19.31 17.75 -17.23
C MET A 1 -19.56 16.76 -16.11
N PHE A 2 -20.79 16.56 -15.67
CA PHE A 2 -21.07 15.65 -14.54
C PHE A 2 -20.92 14.21 -15.01
N ASN A 3 -20.07 13.42 -14.35
CA ASN A 3 -19.94 12.01 -14.64
C ASN A 3 -20.56 11.18 -13.50
N ARG A 4 -21.65 10.49 -13.83
CA ARG A 4 -22.40 9.57 -12.95
C ARG A 4 -22.33 8.13 -13.47
N ASP A 5 -21.33 7.82 -14.28
CA ASP A 5 -21.12 6.45 -14.72
C ASP A 5 -20.82 5.58 -13.48
N PRO A 6 -21.50 4.42 -13.31
CA PRO A 6 -21.30 3.55 -12.15
C PRO A 6 -19.85 3.19 -11.86
N GLN A 7 -18.95 3.22 -12.86
CA GLN A 7 -17.53 2.95 -12.64
C GLN A 7 -16.84 3.98 -11.71
N TRP A 8 -17.42 5.18 -11.56
CA TRP A 8 -16.89 6.26 -10.71
C TRP A 8 -17.60 6.36 -9.37
N GLN A 9 -18.56 5.48 -9.10
CA GLN A 9 -19.38 5.52 -7.89
C GLN A 9 -18.91 4.49 -6.86
N GLY A 10 -19.14 4.77 -5.57
CA GLY A 10 -18.94 3.82 -4.48
C GLY A 10 -18.07 4.35 -3.35
N ASP A 11 -17.55 3.41 -2.56
CA ASP A 11 -16.79 3.68 -1.33
C ASP A 11 -15.30 3.84 -1.63
N TYR A 12 -14.87 5.10 -1.77
CA TYR A 12 -13.47 5.43 -2.08
C TYR A 12 -12.58 5.25 -0.84
N ILE A 13 -13.14 5.34 0.36
CA ILE A 13 -12.44 5.07 1.62
C ILE A 13 -12.12 3.57 1.71
N GLN A 14 -13.12 2.71 1.55
CA GLN A 14 -12.95 1.25 1.59
C GLN A 14 -12.06 0.76 0.45
N ALA A 15 -12.15 1.38 -0.73
CA ALA A 15 -11.30 1.04 -1.87
C ALA A 15 -9.87 1.59 -1.73
N GLY A 16 -9.56 2.37 -0.69
CA GLY A 16 -8.23 2.92 -0.43
C GLY A 16 -7.77 3.93 -1.48
N ILE A 17 -8.70 4.59 -2.18
CA ILE A 17 -8.38 5.53 -3.26
C ILE A 17 -7.73 6.78 -2.66
N THR A 18 -6.55 7.16 -3.15
CA THR A 18 -5.78 8.31 -2.65
C THR A 18 -5.73 9.45 -3.64
N HIS A 19 -5.88 9.18 -4.94
CA HIS A 19 -5.86 10.20 -5.98
C HIS A 19 -6.63 9.77 -7.23
N ILE A 20 -6.97 10.76 -8.05
CA ILE A 20 -7.42 10.54 -9.43
C ILE A 20 -6.26 10.85 -10.36
N GLN A 21 -5.83 9.86 -11.14
CA GLN A 21 -4.83 10.03 -12.18
C GLN A 21 -5.51 10.21 -13.53
N MET A 22 -4.96 11.08 -14.39
CA MET A 22 -5.39 11.18 -15.79
C MET A 22 -4.32 11.77 -16.69
N ASN A 23 -4.37 11.43 -17.98
CA ASN A 23 -3.59 12.08 -19.02
C ASN A 23 -4.34 13.31 -19.55
N ILE A 24 -3.67 14.46 -19.60
CA ILE A 24 -4.27 15.72 -20.06
C ILE A 24 -3.37 16.40 -21.10
N ALA A 25 -3.98 16.94 -22.15
CA ALA A 25 -3.34 17.82 -23.13
C ALA A 25 -4.14 19.10 -23.35
N ASN A 26 -3.46 20.24 -23.25
CA ASN A 26 -4.08 21.55 -23.49
C ASN A 26 -3.73 22.08 -24.89
N PHE A 27 -4.72 22.04 -25.80
CA PHE A 27 -4.61 22.49 -27.19
C PHE A 27 -4.93 23.97 -27.37
N SER A 28 -5.18 24.70 -26.28
CA SER A 28 -5.38 26.15 -26.30
C SER A 28 -4.05 26.91 -26.21
N ASN A 29 -4.14 28.25 -26.17
CA ASN A 29 -2.99 29.16 -26.11
C ASN A 29 -2.76 29.77 -24.71
N GLN A 30 -3.49 29.32 -23.70
CA GLN A 30 -3.36 29.78 -22.32
C GLN A 30 -3.25 28.58 -21.38
N THR A 31 -2.64 28.77 -20.21
CA THR A 31 -2.66 27.77 -19.14
C THR A 31 -4.08 27.63 -18.61
N VAL A 32 -4.47 26.40 -18.26
CA VAL A 32 -5.81 26.11 -17.74
C VAL A 32 -5.68 25.41 -16.38
N PRO A 33 -6.27 25.97 -15.30
CA PRO A 33 -6.30 25.31 -14.00
C PRO A 33 -7.38 24.24 -14.02
N ILE A 34 -6.98 22.97 -13.94
CA ILE A 34 -7.90 21.83 -13.84
C ILE A 34 -7.99 21.39 -12.38
N ARG A 35 -9.19 20.98 -11.96
CA ARG A 35 -9.47 20.37 -10.65
C ARG A 35 -10.33 19.13 -10.83
N VAL A 36 -10.30 18.26 -9.82
CA VAL A 36 -11.33 17.25 -9.60
C VAL A 36 -12.22 17.71 -8.45
N ALA A 37 -13.53 17.54 -8.59
CA ALA A 37 -14.50 17.82 -7.54
C ALA A 37 -15.50 16.68 -7.41
N PHE A 38 -16.03 16.53 -6.20
CA PHE A 38 -17.00 15.51 -5.84
C PHE A 38 -18.23 16.18 -5.27
N GLN A 39 -19.41 15.74 -5.69
CA GLN A 39 -20.67 16.17 -5.12
C GLN A 39 -21.69 15.05 -5.18
N GLU A 40 -22.72 15.13 -4.36
CA GLU A 40 -23.92 14.30 -4.51
C GLU A 40 -25.13 15.20 -4.32
N PHE A 41 -26.14 15.16 -5.21
CA PHE A 41 -27.42 15.93 -5.16
C PHE A 41 -27.43 17.33 -4.47
N LYS A 42 -26.33 18.08 -4.48
CA LYS A 42 -26.11 19.30 -3.65
C LYS A 42 -26.22 19.08 -2.13
N ILE A 43 -25.92 17.87 -1.64
CA ILE A 43 -25.74 17.54 -0.24
C ILE A 43 -24.29 17.77 0.23
N PHE A 44 -23.30 17.53 -0.63
CA PHE A 44 -21.92 17.95 -0.37
C PHE A 44 -21.23 18.45 -1.63
N CYS A 45 -20.11 19.15 -1.44
CA CYS A 45 -19.17 19.54 -2.47
C CYS A 45 -17.76 19.64 -1.89
N TRP A 46 -16.86 18.85 -2.45
CA TRP A 46 -15.43 18.89 -2.18
C TRP A 46 -14.68 19.14 -3.48
N ALA A 47 -13.59 19.92 -3.44
CA ALA A 47 -12.74 20.16 -4.60
C ALA A 47 -11.27 20.02 -4.24
N SER A 48 -10.50 19.36 -5.12
CA SER A 48 -9.05 19.26 -5.03
C SER A 48 -8.39 20.62 -5.26
N ASP A 49 -7.10 20.69 -4.97
CA ASP A 49 -6.24 21.74 -5.51
C ASP A 49 -6.22 21.74 -7.05
N ALA A 50 -5.94 22.91 -7.63
CA ALA A 50 -5.82 23.07 -9.07
C ALA A 50 -4.43 22.67 -9.54
N ILE A 51 -4.40 21.98 -10.67
CA ILE A 51 -3.18 21.71 -11.43
C ILE A 51 -3.20 22.56 -12.70
N GLU A 52 -2.16 23.36 -12.87
CA GLU A 52 -1.98 24.26 -14.01
C GLU A 52 -1.51 23.47 -15.25
N ILE A 53 -2.38 23.32 -16.24
CA ILE A 53 -2.07 22.58 -17.47
C ILE A 53 -1.52 23.55 -18.53
N PRO A 54 -0.22 23.47 -18.88
CA PRO A 54 0.41 24.41 -19.80
C PRO A 54 -0.09 24.24 -21.24
N PRO A 55 -0.17 25.31 -22.05
CA PRO A 55 -0.55 25.21 -23.44
C PRO A 55 0.54 24.50 -24.26
N GLY A 56 0.16 23.99 -25.45
CA GLY A 56 1.11 23.40 -26.40
C GLY A 56 0.74 22.01 -26.92
N GLY A 57 -0.40 21.46 -26.49
CA GLY A 57 -0.98 20.22 -27.01
C GLY A 57 -0.18 18.95 -26.70
N SER A 58 0.80 19.03 -25.81
CA SER A 58 1.54 17.86 -25.33
C SER A 58 0.74 17.16 -24.23
N TRP A 59 0.68 15.83 -24.31
CA TRP A 59 0.08 15.00 -23.27
C TRP A 59 1.03 14.88 -22.08
N GLY A 60 0.48 15.03 -20.87
CA GLY A 60 1.17 14.74 -19.61
C GLY A 60 0.24 13.95 -18.68
N SER A 61 0.82 13.20 -17.75
CA SER A 61 0.11 12.51 -16.68
C SER A 61 0.05 13.41 -15.45
N TYR A 62 -1.14 13.53 -14.85
CA TYR A 62 -1.41 14.40 -13.72
C TYR A 62 -2.21 13.64 -12.67
N GLU A 63 -1.86 13.86 -11.41
CA GLU A 63 -2.45 13.20 -10.24
C GLU A 63 -3.11 14.26 -9.36
N PHE A 64 -4.41 14.11 -9.13
CA PHE A 64 -5.19 14.96 -8.26
C PHE A 64 -5.39 14.23 -6.94
N SER A 65 -4.63 14.62 -5.91
CA SER A 65 -4.83 14.08 -4.56
C SER A 65 -6.27 14.30 -4.12
N ILE A 66 -6.84 13.26 -3.50
CA ILE A 66 -8.13 13.34 -2.84
C ILE A 66 -8.03 13.08 -1.34
N ALA A 67 -6.81 13.03 -0.77
CA ALA A 67 -6.62 12.88 0.66
C ALA A 67 -7.35 13.99 1.44
N GLU A 68 -7.81 13.68 2.66
CA GLU A 68 -8.63 14.61 3.48
C GLU A 68 -7.97 15.98 3.66
N ASP A 69 -6.65 16.01 3.90
CA ASP A 69 -5.89 17.25 4.10
C ASP A 69 -5.69 18.08 2.80
N ASP A 70 -5.83 17.46 1.62
CA ASP A 70 -5.64 18.10 0.32
C ASP A 70 -6.97 18.56 -0.32
N MET A 71 -8.11 18.12 0.25
CA MET A 71 -9.43 18.43 -0.26
C MET A 71 -10.01 19.67 0.44
N VAL A 72 -10.57 20.59 -0.36
CA VAL A 72 -11.26 21.77 0.15
C VAL A 72 -12.75 21.49 0.27
N GLU A 73 -13.27 21.52 1.50
CA GLU A 73 -14.71 21.49 1.76
C GLU A 73 -15.35 22.80 1.31
N ILE A 74 -16.27 22.73 0.34
CA ILE A 74 -17.06 23.89 -0.10
C ILE A 74 -18.35 23.96 0.71
N PHE A 75 -19.03 22.82 0.85
CA PHE A 75 -20.11 22.60 1.81
C PHE A 75 -20.29 21.09 2.02
N SER A 76 -20.59 20.66 3.24
CA SER A 76 -21.10 19.32 3.51
C SER A 76 -22.13 19.33 4.66
N PHE A 77 -22.96 18.29 4.72
CA PHE A 77 -23.78 17.97 5.88
C PHE A 77 -23.17 16.87 6.76
N GLU A 78 -22.09 16.23 6.31
CA GLU A 78 -21.37 15.14 6.98
C GLU A 78 -19.86 15.45 7.01
N ASN A 79 -19.02 14.48 7.40
CA ASN A 79 -17.56 14.61 7.34
C ASN A 79 -16.98 13.96 6.07
N TYR A 80 -15.70 14.21 5.80
CA TYR A 80 -14.98 13.66 4.64
C TYR A 80 -15.16 12.14 4.50
N GLN A 81 -15.01 11.38 5.59
CA GLN A 81 -15.13 9.92 5.59
C GLN A 81 -16.52 9.45 5.13
N ALA A 82 -17.58 10.09 5.61
CA ALA A 82 -18.94 9.76 5.21
C ALA A 82 -19.21 10.12 3.74
N ASP A 83 -18.79 11.31 3.31
CA ASP A 83 -19.01 11.78 1.93
C ASP A 83 -18.26 10.93 0.90
N PHE A 84 -17.02 10.52 1.21
CA PHE A 84 -16.19 9.70 0.33
C PHE A 84 -16.48 8.20 0.41
N SER A 85 -17.31 7.76 1.37
CA SER A 85 -17.78 6.37 1.44
C SER A 85 -18.92 6.03 0.48
N ASP A 86 -19.51 7.03 -0.17
CA ASP A 86 -20.57 6.86 -1.17
C ASP A 86 -20.52 7.97 -2.22
N ILE A 87 -19.43 8.01 -2.99
CA ILE A 87 -19.28 8.94 -4.10
C ILE A 87 -20.30 8.60 -5.18
N GLY A 88 -21.17 9.56 -5.52
CA GLY A 88 -22.15 9.41 -6.61
C GLY A 88 -21.82 10.21 -7.87
N GLU A 89 -20.97 11.23 -7.77
CA GLU A 89 -20.61 12.09 -8.90
C GLU A 89 -19.18 12.64 -8.80
N ILE A 90 -18.44 12.51 -9.90
CA ILE A 90 -17.13 13.13 -10.10
C ILE A 90 -17.21 14.20 -11.21
N LEU A 91 -16.50 15.30 -10.99
CA LEU A 91 -16.37 16.40 -11.93
C LEU A 91 -14.91 16.66 -12.21
N ILE A 92 -14.56 16.68 -13.49
CA ILE A 92 -13.35 17.34 -13.97
C ILE A 92 -13.78 18.72 -14.47
N LEU A 93 -13.18 19.77 -13.90
CA LEU A 93 -13.56 21.14 -14.17
C LEU A 93 -12.34 22.05 -14.29
N ALA A 94 -12.49 23.08 -15.12
CA ALA A 94 -11.53 24.17 -15.12
C ALA A 94 -12.02 25.24 -14.14
N ALA A 95 -11.26 25.52 -13.08
CA ALA A 95 -11.58 26.58 -12.15
C ALA A 95 -10.35 27.07 -11.38
N GLU A 96 -10.18 28.40 -11.31
CA GLU A 96 -9.12 28.99 -10.51
C GLU A 96 -9.34 28.79 -9.01
N GLN A 97 -10.60 28.86 -8.56
CA GLN A 97 -10.98 28.71 -7.15
C GLN A 97 -11.66 27.34 -6.91
N PRO A 98 -11.52 26.75 -5.73
CA PRO A 98 -12.15 25.47 -5.42
C PRO A 98 -13.68 25.62 -5.41
N GLY A 99 -14.37 24.63 -5.97
CA GLY A 99 -15.82 24.65 -6.18
C GLY A 99 -16.30 23.46 -7.02
N CYS A 100 -17.60 23.19 -7.01
CA CYS A 100 -18.23 22.17 -7.88
C CYS A 100 -18.86 22.77 -9.15
N SER A 101 -18.38 23.95 -9.56
CA SER A 101 -18.75 24.61 -10.81
C SER A 101 -17.48 25.13 -11.46
N GLY A 102 -17.32 24.83 -12.75
CA GLY A 102 -16.21 25.38 -13.54
C GLY A 102 -16.43 26.84 -13.92
N ASP A 103 -15.34 27.50 -14.27
CA ASP A 103 -15.32 28.82 -14.88
C ASP A 103 -15.75 28.74 -16.36
N ASN A 104 -16.34 29.83 -16.86
CA ASN A 104 -16.65 29.95 -18.28
C ASN A 104 -15.38 30.37 -19.04
N ILE A 105 -14.66 29.39 -19.57
CA ILE A 105 -13.44 29.60 -20.36
C ILE A 105 -13.57 28.99 -21.76
N ASP A 106 -13.06 29.71 -22.77
CA ASP A 106 -13.02 29.23 -24.16
C ASP A 106 -11.68 28.54 -24.44
N VAL A 107 -11.60 27.22 -24.16
CA VAL A 107 -10.39 26.41 -24.34
C VAL A 107 -10.70 25.06 -24.98
N THR A 108 -9.65 24.37 -25.43
CA THR A 108 -9.74 22.99 -25.94
C THR A 108 -8.77 22.12 -25.16
N ILE A 109 -9.30 21.17 -24.40
CA ILE A 109 -8.54 20.22 -23.57
C ILE A 109 -8.90 18.81 -24.01
N GLY A 110 -7.90 17.93 -24.06
CA GLY A 110 -8.08 16.48 -24.13
C GLY A 110 -7.83 15.85 -22.76
N TYR A 111 -8.63 14.84 -22.42
CA TYR A 111 -8.47 14.00 -21.23
C TYR A 111 -8.50 12.54 -21.70
N ASP A 112 -7.64 11.69 -21.13
CA ASP A 112 -7.58 10.25 -21.40
C ASP A 112 -7.04 9.51 -20.17
N ASP A 113 -7.14 8.18 -20.16
CA ASP A 113 -6.60 7.29 -19.11
C ASP A 113 -6.94 7.74 -17.68
N ILE A 114 -8.21 8.08 -17.44
CA ILE A 114 -8.67 8.48 -16.12
C ILE A 114 -8.77 7.23 -15.25
N GLU A 115 -8.16 7.26 -14.06
CA GLU A 115 -8.15 6.16 -13.10
C GLU A 115 -8.30 6.68 -11.67
N ALA A 116 -9.12 6.00 -10.86
CA ALA A 116 -9.13 6.17 -9.41
C ALA A 116 -8.08 5.21 -8.84
N VAL A 117 -7.00 5.76 -8.31
CA VAL A 117 -5.84 4.98 -7.87
C VAL A 117 -5.82 4.97 -6.35
N GLY A 118 -5.76 3.77 -5.79
CA GLY A 118 -5.58 3.58 -4.36
C GLY A 118 -4.18 3.12 -3.99
N GLU A 119 -3.82 3.36 -2.75
CA GLU A 119 -2.70 2.66 -2.13
C GLU A 119 -3.23 1.30 -1.65
N THR A 120 -2.60 0.21 -2.09
CA THR A 120 -2.85 -1.10 -1.50
C THR A 120 -2.33 -1.06 -0.07
N VAL A 121 -3.22 -0.81 0.89
CA VAL A 121 -2.90 -0.96 2.31
C VAL A 121 -2.84 -2.46 2.57
N PHE A 122 -1.63 -3.02 2.51
CA PHE A 122 -1.39 -4.35 3.00
C PHE A 122 -1.43 -4.32 4.53
N ALA A 123 -2.02 -5.35 5.14
CA ALA A 123 -1.97 -5.49 6.58
C ALA A 123 -0.51 -5.62 7.04
N ASP A 124 -0.23 -5.16 8.24
CA ASP A 124 1.00 -5.39 8.98
C ASP A 124 0.51 -6.02 10.29
N SER A 125 0.56 -7.35 10.35
CA SER A 125 -0.12 -8.15 11.37
C SER A 125 0.63 -8.19 12.69
N ASP A 126 1.94 -7.92 12.70
CA ASP A 126 2.78 -7.93 13.89
C ASP A 126 3.35 -6.55 14.27
N GLU A 127 2.98 -5.52 13.50
CA GLU A 127 3.26 -4.09 13.72
C GLU A 127 4.76 -3.76 13.68
N ASP A 128 5.52 -4.44 12.82
CA ASP A 128 6.98 -4.28 12.70
C ASP A 128 7.42 -3.27 11.62
N SER A 129 6.47 -2.64 10.94
CA SER A 129 6.66 -1.72 9.79
C SER A 129 7.04 -2.40 8.47
N VAL A 130 6.91 -3.71 8.37
CA VAL A 130 6.94 -4.51 7.14
C VAL A 130 5.55 -5.08 6.90
N THR A 131 5.01 -4.90 5.70
CA THR A 131 3.65 -5.35 5.42
C THR A 131 3.61 -6.85 5.11
N ASP A 132 2.54 -7.55 5.52
CA ASP A 132 2.32 -9.00 5.42
C ASP A 132 2.58 -9.60 4.03
N ASN A 133 2.47 -8.80 2.97
CA ASN A 133 2.69 -9.24 1.59
C ASN A 133 4.18 -9.32 1.19
N VAL A 134 5.08 -8.77 1.99
CA VAL A 134 6.54 -8.82 1.79
C VAL A 134 7.30 -9.27 3.05
N ASP A 135 6.59 -9.45 4.17
CA ASP A 135 7.15 -9.86 5.45
C ASP A 135 7.49 -11.36 5.50
N ASN A 136 8.75 -11.69 5.82
CA ASN A 136 9.22 -13.07 5.96
C ASN A 136 8.84 -13.74 7.29
N CYS A 137 8.20 -13.02 8.22
CA CYS A 137 7.65 -13.53 9.48
C CYS A 137 6.35 -12.81 9.89
N THR A 138 5.25 -12.97 9.13
CA THR A 138 3.98 -12.19 9.22
C THR A 138 3.25 -12.18 10.58
N LEU A 139 3.77 -12.82 11.63
CA LEU A 139 3.20 -12.83 12.97
C LEU A 139 4.27 -12.60 14.07
N VAL A 140 5.53 -12.37 13.71
CA VAL A 140 6.66 -12.26 14.62
C VAL A 140 7.56 -11.11 14.18
N SER A 141 7.38 -9.97 14.86
CA SER A 141 8.07 -8.72 14.55
C SER A 141 9.58 -8.91 14.37
N ASN A 142 10.06 -8.67 13.16
CA ASN A 142 11.45 -8.74 12.78
C ASN A 142 11.77 -7.65 11.71
N PRO A 143 11.85 -6.36 12.12
CA PRO A 143 11.98 -5.25 11.17
C PRO A 143 13.20 -5.31 10.23
N ASP A 144 14.25 -6.02 10.65
CA ASP A 144 15.47 -6.21 9.86
C ASP A 144 15.34 -7.33 8.80
N GLN A 145 14.27 -8.13 8.86
CA GLN A 145 13.88 -9.17 7.88
C GLN A 145 15.04 -10.13 7.56
N GLU A 146 15.83 -10.49 8.57
CA GLU A 146 16.95 -11.40 8.39
C GLU A 146 16.44 -12.81 8.04
N ASP A 147 16.96 -13.34 6.94
CA ASP A 147 16.70 -14.66 6.38
C ASP A 147 18.05 -15.16 5.86
N ALA A 148 18.75 -15.91 6.72
CA ALA A 148 20.14 -16.24 6.51
C ALA A 148 20.37 -17.31 5.44
N ASP A 149 19.36 -18.15 5.15
CA ASP A 149 19.46 -19.21 4.17
C ASP A 149 18.66 -18.96 2.88
N GLY A 150 17.83 -17.92 2.87
CA GLY A 150 17.21 -17.33 1.69
C GLY A 150 16.01 -18.12 1.20
N ASP A 151 15.31 -18.82 2.08
CA ASP A 151 14.15 -19.63 1.74
C ASP A 151 12.82 -18.84 1.76
N GLY A 152 12.87 -17.59 2.23
CA GLY A 152 11.73 -16.68 2.33
C GLY A 152 11.04 -16.68 3.70
N HIS A 153 11.59 -17.38 4.69
CA HIS A 153 11.16 -17.33 6.08
C HIS A 153 12.25 -16.71 6.94
N GLY A 154 11.87 -15.77 7.82
CA GLY A 154 12.86 -15.06 8.63
C GLY A 154 13.40 -15.91 9.79
N ASN A 155 14.64 -15.65 10.20
CA ASN A 155 15.32 -16.37 11.29
C ASN A 155 14.49 -16.47 12.58
N LEU A 156 13.68 -15.45 12.90
CA LEU A 156 12.86 -15.42 14.12
C LEU A 156 11.65 -16.36 14.07
N CYS A 157 11.15 -16.71 12.89
CA CYS A 157 10.01 -17.60 12.69
C CYS A 157 10.37 -18.89 11.96
N ASP A 158 11.66 -19.11 11.67
CA ASP A 158 12.18 -20.31 11.05
C ASP A 158 13.32 -20.92 11.86
N ALA A 159 13.10 -22.14 12.36
CA ALA A 159 14.13 -22.95 13.01
C ALA A 159 14.43 -24.26 12.27
N ASP A 160 14.00 -24.41 11.01
CA ASP A 160 14.33 -25.52 10.09
C ASP A 160 15.74 -25.32 9.50
N VAL A 161 16.73 -25.28 10.39
CA VAL A 161 18.13 -24.97 10.03
C VAL A 161 18.81 -26.06 9.20
N ASP A 162 18.18 -27.22 9.04
CA ASP A 162 18.62 -28.28 8.12
C ASP A 162 17.93 -28.25 6.74
N GLN A 163 17.02 -27.29 6.52
CA GLN A 163 16.25 -27.06 5.29
C GLN A 163 15.48 -28.30 4.83
N SER A 164 14.91 -29.04 5.79
CA SER A 164 14.16 -30.25 5.47
C SER A 164 12.68 -29.95 5.27
N CYS A 165 12.09 -30.56 4.25
CA CYS A 165 10.64 -30.48 4.09
C CYS A 165 9.91 -31.10 5.30
N GLY A 166 9.44 -30.27 6.22
CA GLY A 166 8.74 -30.74 7.41
C GLY A 166 8.72 -29.72 8.54
N PRO A 167 8.25 -30.14 9.72
CA PRO A 167 8.38 -29.35 10.93
C PRO A 167 9.80 -29.45 11.49
N VAL A 168 10.19 -28.41 12.22
CA VAL A 168 11.41 -28.36 13.05
C VAL A 168 11.45 -29.59 13.96
N ASN A 169 12.59 -30.27 13.98
CA ASN A 169 12.74 -31.54 14.65
C ASN A 169 14.12 -31.73 15.28
N PHE A 170 14.44 -32.96 15.68
CA PHE A 170 15.69 -33.26 16.38
C PHE A 170 16.94 -33.09 15.51
N ALA A 171 16.83 -33.12 14.18
CA ALA A 171 17.94 -32.84 13.29
C ALA A 171 18.35 -31.36 13.38
N ASP A 172 17.38 -30.46 13.35
CA ASP A 172 17.57 -29.00 13.53
C ASP A 172 18.20 -28.67 14.89
N LEU A 173 17.61 -29.23 15.95
CA LEU A 173 18.13 -29.04 17.31
C LEU A 173 19.57 -29.57 17.45
N GLN A 174 19.91 -30.66 16.75
CA GLN A 174 21.27 -31.17 16.76
C GLN A 174 22.24 -30.18 16.08
N LEU A 175 21.88 -29.60 14.94
CA LEU A 175 22.69 -28.61 14.25
C LEU A 175 22.92 -27.36 15.10
N LEU A 176 21.86 -26.86 15.73
CA LEU A 176 21.96 -25.72 16.66
C LEU A 176 22.89 -26.05 17.83
N ALA A 177 22.73 -27.22 18.44
CA ALA A 177 23.56 -27.65 19.57
C ALA A 177 25.04 -27.82 19.19
N ASP A 178 25.32 -28.31 17.98
CA ASP A 178 26.68 -28.43 17.44
C ASP A 178 27.30 -27.05 17.13
N GLY A 179 26.47 -26.04 16.85
CA GLY A 179 26.87 -24.65 16.57
C GLY A 179 27.03 -23.73 17.79
N PHE A 180 26.68 -24.19 19.00
CA PHE A 180 26.75 -23.36 20.21
C PHE A 180 28.12 -22.71 20.40
N PHE A 181 28.14 -21.42 20.72
CA PHE A 181 29.32 -20.56 20.87
C PHE A 181 30.12 -20.29 19.59
N THR A 182 29.59 -20.62 18.41
CA THR A 182 30.17 -20.22 17.12
C THR A 182 29.38 -19.06 16.51
N GLU A 183 29.91 -18.42 15.46
CA GLU A 183 29.16 -17.44 14.66
C GLU A 183 28.71 -18.13 13.37
N ASN A 184 27.40 -18.32 13.21
CA ASN A 184 26.80 -18.88 12.01
C ASN A 184 25.41 -18.24 11.80
N PRO A 185 25.23 -17.41 10.76
CA PRO A 185 23.97 -16.69 10.54
C PRO A 185 22.73 -17.57 10.41
N ILE A 186 22.86 -18.81 9.91
CA ILE A 186 21.73 -19.76 9.79
C ILE A 186 21.29 -20.27 11.17
N LEU A 187 22.21 -20.33 12.13
CA LEU A 187 21.93 -20.81 13.48
C LEU A 187 21.69 -19.67 14.49
N ASP A 188 21.84 -18.42 14.06
CA ASP A 188 21.58 -17.18 14.82
C ASP A 188 20.10 -16.80 14.64
N LEU A 189 19.22 -17.53 15.33
CA LEU A 189 17.77 -17.44 15.18
C LEU A 189 17.20 -16.15 15.79
N ASP A 190 17.87 -15.59 16.80
CA ASP A 190 17.46 -14.33 17.42
C ASP A 190 17.99 -13.09 16.70
N SER A 191 18.68 -13.29 15.57
CA SER A 191 19.27 -12.21 14.76
C SER A 191 20.16 -11.27 15.57
N SER A 192 20.88 -11.79 16.57
CA SER A 192 21.75 -10.98 17.42
C SER A 192 23.03 -10.52 16.71
N GLY A 193 23.38 -11.15 15.59
CA GLY A 193 24.65 -10.96 14.87
C GLY A 193 25.85 -11.49 15.67
N GLY A 194 25.60 -12.39 16.62
CA GLY A 194 26.54 -12.84 17.62
C GLY A 194 26.73 -14.35 17.66
N PRO A 195 27.41 -14.88 18.70
CA PRO A 195 27.55 -16.31 18.84
C PRO A 195 26.23 -16.98 19.23
N ILE A 196 25.99 -18.17 18.66
CA ILE A 196 24.83 -19.01 18.99
C ILE A 196 24.84 -19.29 20.49
N ASN A 197 23.73 -18.99 21.14
CA ASN A 197 23.58 -19.01 22.58
C ASN A 197 22.17 -19.49 23.00
N PHE A 198 21.81 -19.21 24.25
CA PHE A 198 20.56 -19.69 24.82
C PHE A 198 19.32 -18.95 24.29
N ALA A 199 19.47 -17.78 23.69
CA ALA A 199 18.39 -17.08 23.02
C ALA A 199 17.96 -17.81 21.74
N ASP A 200 18.91 -18.28 20.94
CA ASP A 200 18.62 -19.13 19.77
C ASP A 200 17.97 -20.45 20.19
N LEU A 201 18.47 -21.06 21.27
CA LEU A 201 17.86 -22.28 21.81
C LEU A 201 16.43 -22.06 22.31
N GLN A 202 16.10 -20.85 22.75
CA GLN A 202 14.73 -20.52 23.15
C GLN A 202 13.81 -20.51 21.92
N ILE A 203 14.19 -19.83 20.83
CA ILE A 203 13.41 -19.81 19.58
C ILE A 203 13.26 -21.23 19.02
N MET A 204 14.35 -21.99 18.97
CA MET A 204 14.33 -23.40 18.58
C MET A 204 13.36 -24.23 19.42
N ALA A 205 13.30 -24.00 20.74
CA ALA A 205 12.38 -24.71 21.63
C ALA A 205 10.92 -24.27 21.44
N GLU A 206 10.68 -23.00 21.10
CA GLU A 206 9.36 -22.47 20.79
C GLU A 206 8.83 -23.04 19.48
N LEU A 207 9.67 -23.12 18.45
CA LEU A 207 9.31 -23.62 17.11
C LEU A 207 9.43 -25.14 16.96
N PHE A 208 9.89 -25.86 17.98
CA PHE A 208 10.04 -27.32 17.90
C PHE A 208 8.71 -28.02 17.58
N PHE A 209 8.71 -28.84 16.54
CA PHE A 209 7.53 -29.48 15.92
C PHE A 209 6.55 -28.53 15.21
N GLN A 210 6.90 -27.26 15.01
CA GLN A 210 6.15 -26.32 14.18
C GLN A 210 6.74 -26.27 12.76
N ALA A 211 5.94 -25.85 11.79
CA ALA A 211 6.45 -25.54 10.45
C ALA A 211 7.02 -24.12 10.45
N PRO A 212 7.99 -23.81 9.57
CA PRO A 212 8.51 -22.45 9.40
C PRO A 212 7.43 -21.42 9.06
N GLY A 213 7.63 -20.18 9.49
CA GLY A 213 6.72 -19.05 9.26
C GLY A 213 5.57 -18.95 10.27
N PRO A 214 4.42 -18.36 9.88
CA PRO A 214 4.04 -17.96 8.53
C PRO A 214 4.88 -16.81 7.94
N SER A 215 4.97 -16.76 6.60
CA SER A 215 5.68 -15.75 5.82
C SER A 215 4.91 -15.38 4.54
N ALA A 216 5.25 -14.26 3.93
CA ALA A 216 4.76 -13.85 2.61
C ALA A 216 5.13 -14.83 1.49
N ALA A 217 6.22 -15.60 1.65
CA ALA A 217 6.65 -16.63 0.69
C ALA A 217 5.67 -17.82 0.63
N GLY A 218 4.76 -17.94 1.59
CA GLY A 218 3.79 -19.02 1.71
C GLY A 218 4.41 -20.23 2.43
N ALA A 219 3.87 -21.43 2.20
CA ALA A 219 4.47 -22.63 2.77
C ALA A 219 5.69 -23.06 1.95
N LEU A 220 6.85 -23.24 2.60
CA LEU A 220 8.06 -23.87 2.01
C LEU A 220 7.73 -25.16 1.25
N CYS A 221 6.78 -25.92 1.78
CA CYS A 221 6.34 -27.19 1.22
C CYS A 221 5.04 -27.06 0.40
N ASN A 222 5.02 -26.18 -0.59
CA ASN A 222 3.99 -26.25 -1.63
C ASN A 222 4.36 -27.37 -2.64
N SER A 223 3.42 -28.31 -2.80
CA SER A 223 3.53 -29.56 -3.56
C SER A 223 4.11 -29.42 -4.97
N GLN A 224 4.90 -30.42 -5.37
CA GLN A 224 4.99 -30.85 -6.77
C GLN A 224 3.62 -31.01 -7.43
#